data_AF-A0A4Z2DAN9-F1
#
_entry.id   AF-A0A4Z2DAN9-F1
#
_cell.length_a   1.000
_cell.length_b   1.000
_cell.length_c   1.000
_cell.angle_alpha   90.00
_cell.angle_beta   90.00
_cell.angle_gamma   90.00
#
_symmetry.space_group_name_H-M   'P 1'
#
loop_
_entity.id
_entity.type
_entity.pdbx_description
1 polymer ?
#
loop_
_entity_poly.entity_id
_entity_poly.type
_entity_poly.pdbx_seq_one_letter_code
_entity_poly.pdbx_strand_id
1 'polypeptide(L)'
;MRTPAVFYKGYFKLLIASLWSMVCLLFRRHLKTALKYQSVKYDIVPLSPLSKYRLCTLRRKVMVLDLDETLIHSVHDGIMRTTVRPGTPPDFVLKVFIDHHPVRFSVHKRPHVDFFLNVISQWYELVIYTASLEIYGAGVTELLDNGRHILQRRFYRQHCTYDNGSYSKNLSLITSDMASVFILDNSPGAYRSYPGNFMQFSTYKNSESSK
;
A
#
# COMPACT_ATOMS: atom_id res chain seq x y z
N MET A 1 33.01 59.02 22.86
CA MET A 1 33.04 57.64 23.40
C MET A 1 31.66 57.02 23.27
N ARG A 2 31.40 56.16 22.27
CA ARG A 2 30.15 55.36 22.19
C ARG A 2 30.30 54.16 23.12
N THR A 3 29.33 53.96 24.01
CA THR A 3 29.39 52.98 25.09
C THR A 3 29.34 51.53 24.57
N PRO A 4 30.14 50.60 25.13
CA PRO A 4 30.22 49.19 24.69
C PRO A 4 28.90 48.41 24.85
N ALA A 5 27.96 48.94 25.63
CA ALA A 5 26.62 48.38 25.83
C ALA A 5 25.74 48.36 24.56
N VAL A 6 25.98 49.25 23.61
CA VAL A 6 25.21 49.31 22.35
C VAL A 6 25.60 48.16 21.41
N PHE A 7 26.89 47.79 21.41
CA PHE A 7 27.42 46.70 20.60
C PHE A 7 26.91 45.32 21.06
N TYR A 8 26.93 45.08 22.37
CA TYR A 8 26.40 43.85 22.97
C TYR A 8 24.89 43.66 22.74
N LYS A 9 24.10 44.75 22.80
CA LYS A 9 22.67 44.72 22.49
C LYS A 9 22.38 44.36 21.02
N GLY A 10 23.22 44.81 20.08
CA GLY A 10 23.10 44.46 18.66
C GLY A 10 23.39 42.98 18.40
N TYR A 11 24.47 42.46 18.97
CA TYR A 11 24.82 41.03 18.88
C TYR A 11 23.79 40.12 19.52
N PHE A 12 23.25 40.49 20.69
CA PHE A 12 22.20 39.72 21.36
C PHE A 12 20.91 39.65 20.53
N LYS A 13 20.51 40.74 19.88
CA LYS A 13 19.36 40.76 18.96
C LYS A 13 19.59 39.87 17.73
N LEU A 14 20.80 39.85 17.16
CA LEU A 14 21.15 38.99 16.03
C LEU A 14 21.15 37.51 16.42
N LEU A 15 21.65 37.17 17.61
CA LEU A 15 21.58 35.82 18.17
C LEU A 15 20.15 35.34 18.35
N ILE A 16 19.27 36.17 18.93
CA ILE A 16 17.84 35.83 19.08
C ILE A 16 17.18 35.64 17.71
N ALA A 17 17.45 36.51 16.75
CA ALA A 17 16.89 36.39 15.39
C ALA A 17 17.36 35.10 14.68
N SER A 18 18.63 34.73 14.86
CA SER A 18 19.19 33.48 14.33
C SER A 18 18.57 32.25 15.00
N LEU A 19 18.45 32.25 16.33
CA LEU A 19 17.79 31.19 17.09
C LEU A 19 16.32 31.05 16.68
N TRP A 20 15.62 32.17 16.54
CA TRP A 20 14.22 32.20 16.10
C TRP A 20 14.07 31.64 14.68
N SER A 21 14.95 32.03 13.76
CA SER A 21 14.97 31.49 12.39
C SER A 21 15.21 29.98 12.39
N MET A 22 16.15 29.49 13.19
CA MET A 22 16.43 28.06 13.35
C MET A 22 15.21 27.30 13.93
N VAL A 23 14.58 27.84 14.97
CA VAL A 23 13.36 27.27 15.57
C VAL A 23 12.21 27.25 14.56
N CYS A 24 12.00 28.34 13.80
CA CYS A 24 11.01 28.38 12.72
C CYS A 24 11.30 27.37 11.62
N LEU A 25 12.56 27.15 11.25
CA LEU A 25 12.95 26.15 10.26
C LEU A 25 12.68 24.74 10.75
N LEU A 26 13.04 24.42 12.00
CA LEU A 26 12.74 23.13 12.62
C LEU A 26 11.24 22.91 12.70
N PHE A 27 10.48 23.90 13.17
CA PHE A 27 9.02 23.83 13.24
C PHE A 27 8.38 23.66 11.85
N ARG A 28 8.84 24.40 10.83
CA ARG A 28 8.39 24.23 9.44
C ARG A 28 8.73 22.84 8.89
N ARG A 29 9.90 22.28 9.24
CA ARG A 29 10.27 20.91 8.87
C ARG A 29 9.34 19.90 9.55
N HIS A 30 9.10 20.03 10.85
CA HIS A 30 8.17 19.18 11.59
C HIS A 30 6.73 19.29 11.06
N LEU A 31 6.25 20.50 10.77
CA LEU A 31 4.93 20.72 10.17
C LEU A 31 4.84 20.12 8.76
N LYS A 32 5.84 20.30 7.90
CA LYS A 32 5.86 19.67 6.57
C LYS A 32 5.82 18.15 6.66
N THR A 33 6.55 17.57 7.61
CA THR A 33 6.51 16.14 7.89
C THR A 33 5.12 15.73 8.38
N ALA A 34 4.53 16.45 9.33
CA ALA A 34 3.19 16.16 9.86
C ALA A 34 2.11 16.26 8.77
N LEU A 35 2.15 17.30 7.93
CA LEU A 35 1.22 17.48 6.81
C LEU A 35 1.39 16.39 5.74
N LYS A 36 2.63 15.96 5.46
CA LYS A 36 2.91 14.85 4.53
C LYS A 36 2.32 13.52 5.02
N TYR A 37 2.26 13.30 6.34
CA TYR A 37 1.64 12.12 6.94
C TYR A 37 0.19 12.33 7.35
N GLN A 38 -0.41 13.49 7.02
CA GLN A 38 -1.83 13.69 7.25
C GLN A 38 -2.61 12.75 6.32
N SER A 39 -3.35 11.81 6.91
CA SER A 39 -4.23 10.93 6.15
C SER A 39 -5.23 11.77 5.38
N VAL A 40 -5.26 11.64 4.04
CA VAL A 40 -6.38 12.11 3.22
C VAL A 40 -7.67 11.60 3.86
N LYS A 41 -8.53 12.54 4.28
CA LYS A 41 -9.86 12.21 4.78
C LYS A 41 -10.73 11.97 3.56
N TYR A 42 -11.19 10.74 3.39
CA TYR A 42 -12.20 10.42 2.39
C TYR A 42 -13.57 10.58 3.04
N ASP A 43 -14.43 11.36 2.40
CA ASP A 43 -15.83 11.40 2.79
C ASP A 43 -16.45 10.04 2.47
N ILE A 44 -16.86 9.31 3.51
CA ILE A 44 -17.55 8.04 3.35
C ILE A 44 -18.96 8.38 2.85
N VAL A 45 -19.15 8.30 1.53
CA VAL A 45 -20.47 8.44 0.94
C VAL A 45 -21.29 7.20 1.35
N PRO A 46 -22.40 7.37 2.08
CA PRO A 46 -23.21 6.23 2.50
C PRO A 46 -23.79 5.53 1.26
N LEU A 47 -23.88 4.20 1.34
CA LEU A 47 -24.55 3.41 0.30
C LEU A 47 -25.99 3.87 0.14
N SER A 48 -26.45 3.97 -1.12
CA SER A 48 -27.87 4.21 -1.38
C SER A 48 -28.74 3.08 -0.78
N PRO A 49 -29.99 3.36 -0.38
CA PRO A 49 -30.87 2.33 0.19
C PRO A 49 -31.00 1.09 -0.70
N LEU A 50 -31.07 1.27 -2.03
CA LEU A 50 -31.09 0.18 -3.00
C LEU A 50 -29.80 -0.66 -2.97
N SER A 51 -28.64 -0.02 -2.88
CA SER A 51 -27.36 -0.73 -2.82
C SER A 51 -27.22 -1.51 -1.51
N LYS A 52 -27.64 -0.91 -0.39
CA LYS A 52 -27.68 -1.58 0.91
C LYS A 52 -28.61 -2.80 0.89
N TYR A 53 -29.81 -2.66 0.35
CA TYR A 53 -30.74 -3.78 0.17
C TYR A 53 -30.13 -4.89 -0.69
N ARG A 54 -29.50 -4.54 -1.83
CA ARG A 54 -28.83 -5.51 -2.69
C ARG A 54 -27.71 -6.25 -1.99
N LEU A 55 -26.89 -5.58 -1.18
CA LEU A 55 -25.81 -6.21 -0.42
C LEU A 55 -26.31 -7.14 0.70
N CYS A 56 -27.48 -6.87 1.27
CA CYS A 56 -28.09 -7.72 2.29
C CYS A 56 -28.81 -8.94 1.69
N THR A 57 -29.40 -8.80 0.50
CA THR A 57 -30.28 -9.82 -0.09
C THR A 57 -29.58 -10.68 -1.14
N LEU A 58 -28.58 -10.15 -1.84
CA LEU A 58 -27.84 -10.86 -2.88
C LEU A 58 -26.48 -11.33 -2.35
N ARG A 59 -25.96 -12.39 -2.96
CA ARG A 59 -24.59 -12.84 -2.70
C ARG A 59 -23.60 -11.74 -3.08
N ARG A 60 -22.64 -11.46 -2.19
CA ARG A 60 -21.54 -10.53 -2.48
C ARG A 60 -20.72 -11.04 -3.67
N LYS A 61 -20.34 -10.12 -4.54
CA LYS A 61 -19.38 -10.36 -5.61
C LYS A 61 -17.99 -10.58 -5.04
N VAL A 62 -17.11 -11.20 -5.82
CA VAL A 62 -15.73 -11.48 -5.44
C VAL A 62 -14.80 -10.42 -6.03
N MET A 63 -13.93 -9.85 -5.20
CA MET A 63 -12.85 -8.97 -5.63
C MET A 63 -11.51 -9.68 -5.40
N VAL A 64 -10.82 -9.98 -6.48
CA VAL A 64 -9.51 -10.60 -6.50
C VAL A 64 -8.45 -9.52 -6.46
N LEU A 65 -7.55 -9.58 -5.49
CA LEU A 65 -6.55 -8.56 -5.22
C LEU A 65 -5.15 -9.14 -5.38
N ASP A 66 -4.32 -8.49 -6.18
CA ASP A 66 -2.88 -8.71 -6.19
C ASP A 66 -2.17 -7.99 -5.03
N LEU A 67 -0.95 -8.40 -4.69
CA LEU A 67 -0.18 -7.84 -3.57
C LEU A 67 0.89 -6.83 -4.03
N ASP A 68 1.98 -7.34 -4.61
CA ASP A 68 3.17 -6.55 -4.97
C ASP A 68 2.84 -5.57 -6.11
N GLU A 69 3.26 -4.31 -5.96
CA GLU A 69 2.94 -3.20 -6.87
C GLU A 69 1.45 -2.88 -7.05
N THR A 70 0.58 -3.50 -6.24
CA THR A 70 -0.87 -3.27 -6.21
C THR A 70 -1.33 -2.73 -4.85
N LEU A 71 -1.18 -3.51 -3.78
CA LEU A 71 -1.52 -3.13 -2.40
C LEU A 71 -0.30 -2.72 -1.58
N ILE A 72 0.87 -3.25 -1.93
CA ILE A 72 2.14 -3.01 -1.24
C ILE A 72 3.29 -2.87 -2.24
N HIS A 73 4.43 -2.39 -1.75
CA HIS A 73 5.71 -2.47 -2.42
C HIS A 73 6.74 -3.06 -1.46
N SER A 74 7.44 -4.12 -1.87
CA SER A 74 8.42 -4.81 -1.03
C SER A 74 9.84 -4.70 -1.60
N VAL A 75 10.81 -4.51 -0.70
CA VAL A 75 12.24 -4.54 -1.02
C VAL A 75 12.88 -5.61 -0.17
N HIS A 76 13.67 -6.50 -0.77
CA HIS A 76 14.42 -7.52 -0.04
C HIS A 76 15.91 -7.23 -0.06
N ASP A 77 16.59 -7.67 1.00
CA ASP A 77 18.03 -7.48 1.18
C ASP A 77 18.78 -8.14 0.00
N GLY A 78 19.43 -7.32 -0.84
CA GLY A 78 20.16 -7.77 -2.05
C GLY A 78 19.87 -6.99 -3.32
N ILE A 79 18.77 -6.23 -3.40
CA ILE A 79 18.46 -5.37 -4.56
C ILE A 79 19.03 -3.95 -4.36
N MET A 80 19.97 -3.56 -5.22
CA MET A 80 20.61 -2.23 -5.24
C MET A 80 19.71 -1.09 -5.77
N ARG A 81 18.61 -1.42 -6.48
CA ARG A 81 17.68 -0.42 -7.03
C ARG A 81 16.43 -0.32 -6.17
N THR A 82 16.46 0.55 -5.16
CA THR A 82 15.25 0.88 -4.41
C THR A 82 14.45 1.94 -5.17
N THR A 83 13.25 1.58 -5.63
CA THR A 83 12.25 2.58 -6.09
C THR A 83 11.69 3.39 -4.91
N VAL A 84 12.00 2.97 -3.68
CA VAL A 84 11.72 3.68 -2.45
C VAL A 84 12.77 4.75 -2.21
N ARG A 85 12.33 5.94 -1.76
CA ARG A 85 13.26 7.02 -1.39
C ARG A 85 14.17 6.56 -0.24
N PRO A 86 15.50 6.77 -0.36
CA PRO A 86 16.44 6.41 0.71
C PRO A 86 16.00 6.97 2.07
N GLY A 87 16.02 6.13 3.10
CA GLY A 87 15.65 6.51 4.46
C GLY A 87 14.15 6.48 4.77
N THR A 88 13.29 6.04 3.84
CA THR A 88 11.87 5.78 4.16
C THR A 88 11.78 4.53 5.02
N PRO A 89 11.22 4.59 6.25
CA PRO A 89 11.06 3.40 7.07
C PRO A 89 9.96 2.50 6.48
N PRO A 90 10.12 1.16 6.53
CA PRO A 90 9.06 0.25 6.14
C PRO A 90 7.91 0.27 7.14
N ASP A 91 6.69 0.02 6.66
CA ASP A 91 5.51 -0.13 7.52
C ASP A 91 5.60 -1.42 8.35
N PHE A 92 6.14 -2.49 7.77
CA PHE A 92 6.48 -3.71 8.49
C PHE A 92 7.62 -4.47 7.82
N VAL A 93 8.26 -5.34 8.60
CA VAL A 93 9.36 -6.20 8.14
C VAL A 93 8.93 -7.65 8.26
N LEU A 94 8.96 -8.35 7.14
CA LEU A 94 8.67 -9.78 7.08
C LEU A 94 9.98 -10.56 6.95
N LYS A 95 10.19 -11.56 7.81
CA LYS A 95 11.34 -12.46 7.75
C LYS A 95 10.84 -13.86 7.42
N VAL A 96 11.33 -14.44 6.33
CA VAL A 96 10.95 -15.78 5.86
C VAL A 96 12.19 -16.58 5.51
N PHE A 97 12.09 -17.90 5.54
CA PHE A 97 13.16 -18.79 5.10
C PHE A 97 12.86 -19.27 3.68
N ILE A 98 13.70 -18.89 2.72
CA ILE A 98 13.63 -19.34 1.33
C ILE A 98 14.82 -20.26 1.10
N ASP A 99 14.58 -21.53 0.76
CA ASP A 99 15.65 -22.52 0.56
C ASP A 99 16.67 -22.56 1.71
N HIS A 100 16.18 -22.54 2.95
CA HIS A 100 16.97 -22.49 4.20
C HIS A 100 17.76 -21.20 4.45
N HIS A 101 17.65 -20.20 3.57
CA HIS A 101 18.28 -18.90 3.76
C HIS A 101 17.27 -17.90 4.33
N PRO A 102 17.57 -17.21 5.45
CA PRO A 102 16.69 -16.17 5.98
C PRO A 102 16.72 -14.96 5.04
N VAL A 103 15.56 -14.61 4.51
CA VAL A 103 15.34 -13.43 3.67
C VAL A 103 14.47 -12.43 4.42
N ARG A 104 14.90 -11.17 4.42
CA ARG A 104 14.17 -10.06 5.02
C ARG A 104 13.54 -9.21 3.92
N PHE A 105 12.23 -9.00 4.05
CA PHE A 105 11.44 -8.11 3.20
C PHE A 105 11.03 -6.88 4.01
N SER A 106 11.44 -5.71 3.53
CA SER A 106 10.98 -4.41 4.00
C SER A 106 9.76 -4.01 3.16
N VAL A 107 8.58 -4.02 3.78
CA VAL A 107 7.31 -3.83 3.09
C VAL A 107 6.77 -2.44 3.35
N HIS A 108 6.38 -1.76 2.28
CA HIS A 108 5.75 -0.44 2.28
C HIS A 108 4.32 -0.61 1.80
N LYS A 109 3.37 -0.12 2.60
CA LYS A 109 1.95 -0.16 2.27
C LYS A 109 1.65 0.92 1.24
N ARG A 110 0.81 0.59 0.26
CA ARG A 110 0.24 1.63 -0.59
C ARG A 110 -0.54 2.60 0.29
N PRO A 111 -0.38 3.93 0.13
CA PRO A 111 -1.16 4.90 0.87
C PRO A 111 -2.65 4.55 0.83
N HIS A 112 -3.30 4.58 1.98
CA HIS A 112 -4.72 4.28 2.17
C HIS A 112 -5.15 2.82 1.94
N VAL A 113 -4.21 1.86 1.85
CA VAL A 113 -4.57 0.44 1.66
C VAL A 113 -5.48 -0.09 2.78
N ASP A 114 -5.27 0.32 4.04
CA ASP A 114 -6.12 -0.13 5.15
C ASP A 114 -7.55 0.36 5.02
N PHE A 115 -7.69 1.65 4.68
CA PHE A 115 -8.98 2.27 4.46
C PHE A 115 -9.69 1.63 3.27
N PHE A 116 -8.97 1.43 2.17
CA PHE A 116 -9.47 0.71 1.00
C PHE A 116 -10.01 -0.67 1.38
N LEU A 117 -9.20 -1.53 2.01
CA LEU A 117 -9.60 -2.87 2.44
C LEU A 117 -10.80 -2.84 3.41
N ASN A 118 -10.85 -1.86 4.32
CA ASN A 118 -11.95 -1.69 5.25
C ASN A 118 -13.27 -1.34 4.55
N VAL A 119 -13.22 -0.54 3.47
CA VAL A 119 -14.42 -0.18 2.70
C VAL A 119 -14.84 -1.32 1.79
N ILE A 120 -13.92 -1.88 0.99
CA ILE A 120 -14.30 -2.86 -0.04
C ILE A 120 -14.72 -4.21 0.54
N SER A 121 -14.22 -4.59 1.73
CA SER A 121 -14.64 -5.83 2.42
C SER A 121 -16.11 -5.82 2.85
N GLN A 122 -16.73 -4.64 2.96
CA GLN A 122 -18.16 -4.53 3.24
C GLN A 122 -19.02 -4.86 2.01
N TRP A 123 -18.46 -4.73 0.81
CA TRP A 123 -19.20 -4.87 -0.46
C TRP A 123 -18.87 -6.16 -1.20
N TYR A 124 -17.62 -6.61 -1.08
CA TYR A 124 -17.07 -7.76 -1.78
C TYR A 124 -16.55 -8.81 -0.81
N GLU A 125 -16.59 -10.06 -1.26
CA GLU A 125 -15.72 -11.10 -0.72
C GLU A 125 -14.31 -10.90 -1.30
N LEU A 126 -13.30 -10.74 -0.45
CA LEU A 126 -11.94 -10.46 -0.90
C LEU A 126 -11.14 -11.76 -1.03
N VAL A 127 -10.42 -11.88 -2.14
CA VAL A 127 -9.54 -13.03 -2.42
C VAL A 127 -8.17 -12.50 -2.77
N ILE A 128 -7.13 -12.95 -2.07
CA ILE A 128 -5.75 -12.69 -2.50
C ILE A 128 -5.43 -13.66 -3.63
N TYR A 129 -4.96 -13.14 -4.75
CA TYR A 129 -4.36 -13.96 -5.80
C TYR A 129 -3.10 -13.25 -6.26
N THR A 130 -1.93 -13.79 -5.98
CA THR A 130 -0.64 -13.16 -6.28
C THR A 130 0.29 -14.11 -7.01
N ALA A 131 1.16 -13.55 -7.86
CA ALA A 131 2.24 -14.29 -8.51
C ALA A 131 3.46 -14.49 -7.60
N SER A 132 3.38 -14.14 -6.31
CA SER A 132 4.44 -14.31 -5.33
C SER A 132 4.39 -15.68 -4.63
N LEU A 133 5.52 -16.11 -4.05
CA LEU A 133 5.61 -17.37 -3.30
C LEU A 133 4.71 -17.32 -2.07
N GLU A 134 4.09 -18.45 -1.73
CA GLU A 134 3.20 -18.58 -0.57
C GLU A 134 3.86 -18.18 0.74
N ILE A 135 5.09 -18.62 1.00
CA ILE A 135 5.83 -18.30 2.23
C ILE A 135 5.93 -16.80 2.49
N TYR A 136 6.03 -15.99 1.43
CA TYR A 136 6.06 -14.53 1.49
C TYR A 136 4.64 -13.96 1.48
N GLY A 137 3.81 -14.36 0.52
CA GLY A 137 2.47 -13.81 0.32
C GLY A 137 1.54 -14.07 1.50
N ALA A 138 1.64 -15.21 2.16
CA ALA A 138 0.89 -15.53 3.37
C ALA A 138 1.27 -14.59 4.53
N GLY A 139 2.57 -14.37 4.75
CA GLY A 139 3.06 -13.47 5.80
C GLY A 139 2.64 -12.01 5.57
N VAL A 140 2.75 -11.52 4.33
CA VAL A 140 2.26 -10.18 3.96
C VAL A 140 0.76 -10.06 4.18
N THR A 141 0.00 -11.06 3.72
CA THR A 141 -1.46 -11.05 3.83
C THR A 141 -1.90 -11.02 5.29
N GLU A 142 -1.22 -11.76 6.17
CA GLU A 142 -1.54 -11.78 7.60
C GLU A 142 -1.32 -10.43 8.26
N LEU A 143 -0.20 -9.77 7.94
CA LEU A 143 0.13 -8.43 8.45
C LEU A 143 -0.80 -7.35 7.89
N LEU A 144 -1.28 -7.49 6.64
CA LEU A 144 -2.29 -6.60 6.06
C LEU A 144 -3.68 -6.84 6.65
N ASP A 145 -4.07 -8.10 6.86
CA ASP A 145 -5.37 -8.46 7.40
C ASP A 145 -5.51 -8.00 8.85
N ASN A 146 -4.44 -8.13 9.65
CA ASN A 146 -4.36 -7.68 11.04
C ASN A 146 -5.53 -8.22 11.91
N GLY A 147 -5.85 -9.51 11.73
CA GLY A 147 -6.90 -10.21 12.50
C GLY A 147 -8.34 -9.84 12.13
N ARG A 148 -8.57 -9.14 11.00
CA ARG A 148 -9.92 -8.80 10.53
C ARG A 148 -10.64 -9.97 9.86
N HIS A 149 -9.89 -11.00 9.47
CA HIS A 149 -10.37 -12.18 8.77
C HIS A 149 -11.12 -11.87 7.46
N ILE A 150 -10.68 -10.82 6.75
CA ILE A 150 -11.26 -10.40 5.46
C ILE A 150 -10.48 -10.99 4.26
N LEU A 151 -9.24 -11.43 4.46
CA LEU A 151 -8.36 -12.00 3.42
C LEU A 151 -8.12 -13.51 3.60
N GLN A 152 -9.16 -14.31 3.85
CA GLN A 152 -9.01 -15.74 4.19
C GLN A 152 -8.72 -16.64 2.97
N ARG A 153 -9.30 -16.32 1.81
CA ARG A 153 -9.08 -17.08 0.57
C ARG A 153 -7.86 -16.52 -0.15
N ARG A 154 -6.86 -17.39 -0.38
CA ARG A 154 -5.54 -16.97 -0.85
C ARG A 154 -5.03 -17.93 -1.92
N PHE A 155 -4.54 -17.39 -3.03
CA PHE A 155 -3.94 -18.09 -4.15
C PHE A 155 -2.56 -17.47 -4.44
N TYR A 156 -1.54 -18.30 -4.44
CA TYR A 156 -0.15 -17.91 -4.67
C TYR A 156 0.39 -18.41 -6.01
N ARG A 157 1.68 -18.19 -6.27
CA ARG A 157 2.38 -18.55 -7.51
C ARG A 157 2.09 -19.95 -8.02
N GLN A 158 2.00 -20.96 -7.16
CA GLN A 158 1.73 -22.34 -7.56
C GLN A 158 0.34 -22.55 -8.21
N HIS A 159 -0.58 -21.61 -8.01
CA HIS A 159 -1.90 -21.62 -8.63
C HIS A 159 -1.96 -20.78 -9.92
N CYS A 160 -0.87 -20.10 -10.29
CA CYS A 160 -0.79 -19.36 -11.54
C CYS A 160 -0.34 -20.28 -12.67
N THR A 161 -0.77 -19.97 -13.90
CA THR A 161 -0.20 -20.58 -15.10
C THR A 161 0.92 -19.70 -15.62
N TYR A 162 2.14 -20.22 -15.66
CA TYR A 162 3.28 -19.53 -16.26
C TYR A 162 3.31 -19.75 -17.76
N ASP A 163 3.12 -18.68 -18.52
CA ASP A 163 3.15 -18.70 -19.99
C ASP A 163 3.71 -17.39 -20.55
N ASN A 164 4.50 -17.51 -21.63
CA ASN A 164 5.10 -16.39 -22.33
C ASN A 164 5.81 -15.37 -21.41
N GLY A 165 6.56 -15.87 -20.43
CA GLY A 165 7.31 -15.05 -19.49
C GLY A 165 6.46 -14.37 -18.41
N SER A 166 5.16 -14.66 -18.34
CA SER A 166 4.22 -14.02 -17.42
C SER A 166 3.38 -15.04 -16.65
N TYR A 167 3.03 -14.70 -15.41
CA TYR A 167 2.04 -15.48 -14.66
C TYR A 167 0.64 -14.97 -14.99
N SER A 168 -0.22 -15.89 -15.43
CA SER A 168 -1.65 -15.65 -15.62
C SER A 168 -2.46 -16.25 -14.48
N LYS A 169 -3.56 -15.57 -14.13
CA LYS A 169 -4.43 -15.91 -13.00
C LYS A 169 -5.75 -16.47 -13.53
N ASN A 170 -6.05 -17.72 -13.17
CA ASN A 170 -7.26 -18.38 -13.63
C ASN A 170 -8.42 -18.08 -12.66
N LEU A 171 -9.30 -17.15 -13.03
CA LEU A 171 -10.45 -16.76 -12.20
C LEU A 171 -11.49 -17.87 -12.03
N SER A 172 -11.53 -18.87 -12.91
CA SER A 172 -12.43 -20.01 -12.75
C SER A 172 -12.12 -20.88 -11.52
N LEU A 173 -10.88 -20.81 -10.99
CA LEU A 173 -10.50 -21.45 -9.73
C LEU A 173 -11.17 -20.80 -8.51
N ILE A 174 -11.67 -19.57 -8.67
CA ILE A 174 -12.25 -18.78 -7.58
C ILE A 174 -13.78 -18.88 -7.60
N THR A 175 -14.39 -18.78 -8.78
CA THR A 175 -15.84 -18.91 -8.97
C THR A 175 -16.13 -19.34 -10.39
N SER A 176 -17.22 -20.07 -10.60
CA SER A 176 -17.71 -20.41 -11.94
C SER A 176 -18.47 -19.25 -12.61
N ASP A 177 -19.02 -18.33 -11.83
CA ASP A 177 -19.77 -17.18 -12.34
C ASP A 177 -18.85 -15.99 -12.61
N MET A 178 -18.52 -15.78 -13.87
CA MET A 178 -17.66 -14.68 -14.30
C MET A 178 -18.33 -13.30 -14.17
N ALA A 179 -19.66 -13.20 -14.08
CA ALA A 179 -20.32 -11.90 -13.90
C ALA A 179 -20.21 -11.34 -12.46
N SER A 180 -19.77 -12.19 -11.53
CA SER A 180 -19.64 -11.85 -10.10
C SER A 180 -18.19 -11.77 -9.61
N VAL A 181 -17.18 -11.84 -10.47
CA VAL A 181 -15.76 -11.69 -10.09
C VAL A 181 -15.10 -10.53 -10.80
N PHE A 182 -14.27 -9.79 -10.06
CA PHE A 182 -13.40 -8.75 -10.59
C PHE A 182 -11.98 -8.96 -10.12
N ILE A 183 -11.00 -8.55 -10.92
CA ILE A 183 -9.59 -8.61 -10.58
C ILE A 183 -8.95 -7.22 -10.62
N LEU A 184 -8.19 -6.92 -9.55
CA LEU A 184 -7.35 -5.75 -9.40
C LEU A 184 -5.89 -6.19 -9.40
N ASP A 185 -5.17 -5.84 -10.47
CA ASP A 185 -3.80 -6.27 -10.74
C ASP A 185 -3.07 -5.19 -11.56
N ASN A 186 -1.77 -5.05 -11.41
CA ASN A 186 -0.96 -4.13 -12.21
C ASN A 186 -0.32 -4.78 -13.44
N SER A 187 -0.39 -6.10 -13.59
CA SER A 187 0.23 -6.88 -14.67
C SER A 187 -0.78 -7.27 -15.76
N PRO A 188 -0.62 -6.81 -17.01
CA PRO A 188 -1.48 -7.21 -18.13
C PRO A 188 -1.54 -8.73 -18.39
N GLY A 189 -0.48 -9.46 -18.05
CA GLY A 189 -0.44 -10.91 -18.20
C GLY A 189 -1.37 -11.64 -17.22
N ALA A 190 -1.65 -11.05 -16.05
CA ALA A 190 -2.41 -11.69 -14.99
C ALA A 190 -3.87 -11.95 -15.39
N TYR A 191 -4.50 -11.01 -16.09
CA TYR A 191 -5.91 -11.08 -16.49
C TYR A 191 -6.11 -11.33 -17.99
N ARG A 192 -5.07 -11.81 -18.70
CA ARG A 192 -5.09 -12.01 -20.16
C ARG A 192 -6.30 -12.83 -20.64
N SER A 193 -6.68 -13.86 -19.87
CA SER A 193 -7.83 -14.73 -20.20
C SER A 193 -9.19 -14.16 -19.81
N TYR A 194 -9.24 -13.04 -19.07
CA TYR A 194 -10.45 -12.45 -18.49
C TYR A 194 -10.48 -10.90 -18.62
N PRO A 195 -10.36 -10.33 -19.83
CA PRO A 195 -10.27 -8.88 -20.02
C PRO A 195 -11.52 -8.12 -19.55
N GLY A 196 -12.71 -8.74 -19.59
CA GLY A 196 -13.96 -8.13 -19.13
C GLY A 196 -14.13 -8.05 -17.62
N ASN A 197 -13.26 -8.71 -16.85
CA ASN A 197 -13.30 -8.77 -15.39
C ASN A 197 -12.25 -7.86 -14.73
N PHE A 198 -11.40 -7.23 -15.54
CA PHE A 198 -10.29 -6.42 -15.07
C PHE A 198 -10.73 -5.00 -14.74
N MET A 199 -10.35 -4.51 -13.55
CA MET A 199 -10.40 -3.10 -13.22
C MET A 199 -9.00 -2.49 -13.32
N GLN A 200 -8.82 -1.57 -14.27
CA GLN A 200 -7.53 -0.92 -14.50
C GLN A 200 -7.16 0.02 -13.35
N PHE A 201 -5.94 -0.12 -12.85
CA PHE A 201 -5.35 0.79 -11.87
C PHE A 201 -3.90 1.12 -12.22
N SER A 202 -3.40 2.26 -11.74
CA SER A 202 -2.00 2.62 -11.91
C SER A 202 -1.10 1.73 -11.04
N THR A 203 -0.02 1.23 -11.64
CA THR A 203 1.06 0.51 -10.95
C THR A 203 1.56 1.36 -9.79
N TYR A 204 1.59 0.80 -8.58
CA TYR A 204 2.12 1.52 -7.44
C TYR A 204 3.64 1.59 -7.52
N LYS A 205 4.20 2.80 -7.53
CA LYS A 205 5.64 3.04 -7.39
C LYS A 205 5.83 4.06 -6.29
N ASN A 206 6.52 3.66 -5.22
CA ASN A 206 6.73 4.52 -4.04
C ASN A 206 7.48 5.84 -4.38
N SER A 207 8.23 5.87 -5.49
CA SER A 207 8.88 7.10 -5.99
C SER A 207 7.89 8.20 -6.45
N GLU A 208 6.69 7.83 -6.93
CA GLU A 208 5.79 8.74 -7.66
C GLU A 208 4.50 9.08 -6.91
N SER A 209 4.11 8.33 -5.88
CA SER A 209 2.86 8.53 -5.13
C SER A 209 2.96 9.60 -4.03
N SER A 210 3.55 10.75 -4.33
CA SER A 210 3.53 11.95 -3.48
C SER A 210 2.88 13.13 -4.20
N LYS A 211 1.81 12.88 -4.94
CA LYS A 211 0.94 13.94 -5.46
C LYS A 211 -0.42 13.87 -4.78
#